data_AF-A0A259CWI0-F1
#
_entry.id   AF-A0A259CWI0-F1
#
_cell.length_a   1.000
_cell.length_b   1.000
_cell.length_c   1.000
_cell.angle_alpha   90.00
_cell.angle_beta   90.00
_cell.angle_gamma   90.00
#
_symmetry.space_group_name_H-M   'P 1'
#
loop_
_entity.id
_entity.type
_entity.pdbx_description
1 polymer ?
#
loop_
_entity_poly.entity_id
_entity_poly.type
_entity_poly.pdbx_seq_one_letter_code
_entity_poly.pdbx_strand_id
1 'polypeptide(L)'
;MFNRLESLLMTRLFTLICMSLWTVSISAEPQLAPTDEFLYQLKESLVKVNTTTKSGGHGFGTAVAIDKEHAVTNCHVLGSANGASISKWGTEYPVDTFQADWKHDLCILKVAYADLKPVAMGDSSQLKYEQSLISISMPTDSPAPYVAFSAIKALYPMDDELVIRSQTAFSIGASGSPVFDYDGRLVGISTFKSPGKNAYYYNVPVNWIKKMRELPEIALNAAQDAPFWDAPELQRPFFMQIVLPFQNNRWQDVKEIADRWVTMEPNSAEAWYYKAEAANQLGDTSTAMQHFQHVLRLHPNHPSTLLSMVKMLDKQGKTKEAENLRVTLREINPDLLEIPEAEMQSDSTGAR
;
A
#
# COMPACT_ATOMS: atom_id res chain seq x y z
N MET A 1 65.71 57.40 13.24
CA MET A 1 65.51 58.85 12.99
C MET A 1 64.67 59.00 11.74
N PHE A 2 63.56 59.71 11.62
CA PHE A 2 62.71 60.55 12.49
C PHE A 2 61.32 60.55 11.75
N ASN A 3 60.21 60.17 12.41
CA ASN A 3 59.03 61.00 12.74
C ASN A 3 58.29 61.66 11.54
N ARG A 4 56.95 61.82 11.47
CA ARG A 4 55.77 61.54 12.32
C ARG A 4 54.50 61.93 11.53
N LEU A 5 53.38 61.26 11.85
CA LEU A 5 51.98 61.73 11.99
C LEU A 5 51.36 62.76 11.02
N GLU A 6 50.23 62.39 10.40
CA GLU A 6 48.85 62.89 10.68
C GLU A 6 47.86 61.72 10.36
N SER A 7 47.05 61.14 11.27
CA SER A 7 45.77 61.62 11.85
C SER A 7 44.72 61.94 10.76
N LEU A 8 43.52 61.35 10.64
CA LEU A 8 42.47 61.13 11.64
C LEU A 8 41.32 60.24 11.04
N LEU A 9 40.69 59.41 11.88
CA LEU A 9 39.26 59.02 11.92
C LEU A 9 38.48 58.65 10.63
N MET A 10 37.98 57.41 10.54
CA MET A 10 36.53 57.10 10.68
C MET A 10 36.25 55.58 10.64
N THR A 11 35.92 55.06 11.81
CA THR A 11 34.74 54.22 12.10
C THR A 11 34.54 52.90 11.33
N ARG A 12 34.71 51.83 12.11
CA ARG A 12 34.21 50.46 11.94
C ARG A 12 32.79 50.41 11.32
N LEU A 13 32.59 49.52 10.35
CA LEU A 13 31.31 48.86 10.13
C LEU A 13 31.55 47.37 9.86
N PHE A 14 31.54 46.58 10.93
CA PHE A 14 31.37 45.13 10.85
C PHE A 14 29.89 44.87 10.63
N THR A 15 29.49 44.56 9.40
CA THR A 15 28.15 44.07 9.10
C THR A 15 28.08 42.59 9.47
N LEU A 16 27.62 42.30 10.69
CA LEU A 16 27.12 40.97 11.04
C LEU A 16 25.86 40.71 10.22
N ILE A 17 25.96 39.87 9.19
CA ILE A 17 24.80 39.29 8.53
C ILE A 17 24.30 38.16 9.44
N CYS A 18 23.32 38.49 10.27
CA CYS A 18 22.57 37.53 11.06
C CYS A 18 21.65 36.76 10.09
N MET A 19 22.12 35.62 9.56
CA MET A 19 21.27 34.66 8.86
C MET A 19 20.37 33.99 9.91
N SER A 20 19.22 34.58 10.20
CA SER A 20 18.14 33.89 10.87
C SER A 20 17.63 32.79 9.94
N LEU A 21 18.05 31.55 10.18
CA LEU A 21 17.36 30.37 9.65
C LEU A 21 15.97 30.36 10.26
N TRP A 22 14.99 30.86 9.52
CA TRP A 22 13.58 30.58 9.79
C TRP A 22 13.35 29.11 9.42
N THR A 23 13.43 28.23 10.41
CA THR A 23 12.88 26.89 10.28
C THR A 23 11.37 27.06 10.22
N VAL A 24 10.82 27.06 9.01
CA VAL A 24 9.38 26.89 8.81
C VAL A 24 9.09 25.46 9.22
N SER A 25 8.60 25.26 10.44
CA SER A 25 7.97 24.01 10.84
C SER A 25 6.70 23.88 10.01
N ILE A 26 6.77 23.14 8.91
CA ILE A 26 5.59 22.69 8.17
C ILE A 26 4.95 21.62 9.06
N SER A 27 4.06 22.03 9.95
CA SER A 27 3.14 21.08 10.59
C SER A 27 2.29 20.48 9.48
N ALA A 28 2.30 19.15 9.33
CA ALA A 28 1.37 18.47 8.44
C ALA A 28 -0.06 18.81 8.90
N GLU A 29 -0.81 19.57 8.09
CA GLU A 29 -2.23 19.76 8.35
C GLU A 29 -2.92 18.39 8.28
N PRO A 30 -3.84 18.09 9.20
CA PRO A 30 -4.60 16.84 9.15
C PRO A 30 -5.34 16.79 7.82
N GLN A 31 -5.08 15.75 7.04
CA GLN A 31 -5.73 15.57 5.74
C GLN A 31 -7.23 15.41 5.96
N LEU A 32 -8.01 16.38 5.45
CA LEU A 32 -9.46 16.41 5.64
C LEU A 32 -10.10 15.13 5.07
N ALA A 33 -11.08 14.60 5.80
CA ALA A 33 -11.85 13.45 5.34
C ALA A 33 -12.56 13.80 4.01
N PRO A 34 -12.64 12.85 3.06
CA PRO A 34 -13.31 13.09 1.78
C PRO A 34 -14.80 13.37 1.97
N THR A 35 -15.36 14.29 1.18
CA THR A 35 -16.78 14.66 1.26
C THR A 35 -17.68 13.62 0.57
N ASP A 36 -18.96 13.58 0.96
CA ASP A 36 -19.94 12.69 0.33
C ASP A 36 -20.12 12.96 -1.18
N GLU A 37 -20.05 14.24 -1.59
CA GLU A 37 -20.11 14.63 -3.01
C GLU A 37 -18.92 14.05 -3.80
N PHE A 38 -17.72 14.15 -3.25
CA PHE A 38 -16.52 13.59 -3.85
C PHE A 38 -16.60 12.06 -3.94
N LEU A 39 -17.05 11.39 -2.88
CA LEU A 39 -17.26 9.95 -2.89
C LEU A 39 -18.35 9.52 -3.89
N TYR A 40 -19.38 10.34 -4.09
CA TYR A 40 -20.41 10.11 -5.09
C TYR A 40 -19.84 10.16 -6.52
N GLN A 41 -19.01 11.15 -6.82
CA GLN A 41 -18.32 11.27 -8.11
C GLN A 41 -17.44 10.04 -8.40
N LEU A 42 -16.69 9.55 -7.40
CA LEU A 42 -15.90 8.33 -7.56
C LEU A 42 -16.78 7.12 -7.85
N LYS A 43 -17.93 6.98 -7.17
CA LYS A 43 -18.87 5.85 -7.36
C LYS A 43 -19.42 5.75 -8.77
N GLU A 44 -19.53 6.85 -9.52
CA GLU A 44 -20.01 6.83 -10.91
C GLU A 44 -19.06 6.08 -11.87
N SER A 45 -17.80 5.94 -11.49
CA SER A 45 -16.79 5.24 -12.29
C SER A 45 -16.79 3.72 -12.09
N LEU A 46 -17.53 3.22 -11.09
CA LEU A 46 -17.54 1.80 -10.75
C LEU A 46 -18.66 1.06 -11.47
N VAL A 47 -18.36 -0.18 -11.83
CA VAL A 47 -19.34 -1.13 -12.37
C VAL A 47 -19.16 -2.48 -11.69
N LYS A 48 -20.25 -3.26 -11.60
CA LYS A 48 -20.20 -4.64 -11.12
C LYS A 48 -19.89 -5.56 -12.28
N VAL A 49 -18.92 -6.46 -12.14
CA VAL A 49 -18.64 -7.49 -13.14
C VAL A 49 -19.44 -8.73 -12.80
N ASN A 50 -20.18 -9.26 -13.77
CA ASN A 50 -20.91 -10.51 -13.67
C ASN A 50 -20.30 -11.54 -14.62
N THR A 51 -20.10 -12.77 -14.15
CA THR A 51 -19.61 -13.86 -14.99
C THR A 51 -20.50 -15.09 -14.90
N THR A 52 -20.52 -15.87 -15.97
CA THR A 52 -21.23 -17.14 -16.06
C THR A 52 -20.28 -18.23 -16.52
N THR A 53 -20.28 -19.38 -15.85
CA THR A 53 -19.46 -20.53 -16.25
C THR A 53 -20.23 -21.43 -17.23
N LYS A 54 -19.52 -22.34 -17.92
CA LYS A 54 -20.15 -23.34 -18.81
C LYS A 54 -21.17 -24.23 -18.11
N SER A 55 -21.02 -24.45 -16.80
CA SER A 55 -21.93 -25.25 -15.99
C SER A 55 -23.08 -24.44 -15.37
N GLY A 56 -23.21 -23.16 -15.72
CA GLY A 56 -24.25 -22.27 -15.18
C GLY A 56 -23.93 -21.67 -13.80
N GLY A 57 -22.68 -21.73 -13.34
CA GLY A 57 -22.24 -21.03 -12.14
C GLY A 57 -22.12 -19.53 -12.37
N HIS A 58 -22.29 -18.73 -11.32
CA HIS A 58 -22.18 -17.27 -11.37
C HIS A 58 -20.99 -16.77 -10.55
N GLY A 59 -20.26 -15.80 -11.11
CA GLY A 59 -19.18 -15.08 -10.43
C GLY A 59 -19.43 -13.58 -10.43
N PHE A 60 -18.84 -12.88 -9.47
CA PHE A 60 -19.01 -11.45 -9.29
C PHE A 60 -17.69 -10.78 -8.92
N GLY A 61 -17.50 -9.55 -9.38
CA GLY A 61 -16.39 -8.69 -8.98
C GLY A 61 -16.72 -7.23 -9.19
N THR A 62 -15.72 -6.38 -8.97
CA THR A 62 -15.80 -4.93 -9.19
C THR A 62 -14.90 -4.55 -10.36
N ALA A 63 -15.26 -3.51 -11.11
CA ALA A 63 -14.37 -2.88 -12.06
C ALA A 63 -14.49 -1.35 -12.00
N VAL A 64 -13.43 -0.68 -12.47
CA VAL A 64 -13.35 0.78 -12.52
C VAL A 64 -13.10 1.27 -13.94
N ALA A 65 -13.84 2.27 -14.38
CA ALA A 65 -13.68 2.88 -15.69
C ALA A 65 -12.36 3.66 -15.82
N ILE A 66 -11.60 3.40 -16.89
CA ILE A 66 -10.35 4.11 -17.22
C ILE A 66 -10.41 4.93 -18.52
N ASP A 67 -11.47 4.72 -19.31
CA ASP A 67 -11.97 5.61 -20.35
C ASP A 67 -13.46 5.31 -20.60
N LYS A 68 -14.04 5.77 -21.72
CA LYS A 68 -15.47 5.63 -22.01
C LYS A 68 -15.91 4.20 -22.34
N GLU A 69 -14.98 3.35 -22.77
CA GLU A 69 -15.25 1.99 -23.27
C GLU A 69 -14.43 0.92 -22.54
N HIS A 70 -13.50 1.32 -21.67
CA HIS A 70 -12.64 0.38 -20.95
C HIS A 70 -12.81 0.48 -19.43
N ALA A 71 -12.92 -0.69 -18.80
CA ALA A 71 -12.94 -0.83 -17.34
C ALA A 71 -11.90 -1.87 -16.88
N VAL A 72 -11.23 -1.60 -15.76
CA VAL A 72 -10.20 -2.48 -15.19
C VAL A 72 -10.79 -3.33 -14.08
N THR A 73 -10.45 -4.61 -14.06
CA THR A 73 -10.74 -5.55 -12.97
C THR A 73 -9.57 -6.53 -12.79
N ASN A 74 -9.71 -7.51 -11.89
CA ASN A 74 -8.78 -8.62 -11.83
C ASN A 74 -9.13 -9.72 -12.85
N CYS A 75 -8.13 -10.36 -13.42
CA CYS A 75 -8.36 -11.45 -14.37
C CYS A 75 -9.02 -12.67 -13.74
N HIS A 76 -8.73 -12.99 -12.48
CA HIS A 76 -9.38 -14.10 -11.79
C HIS A 76 -10.90 -13.91 -11.62
N VAL A 77 -11.41 -12.67 -11.68
CA VAL A 77 -12.86 -12.39 -11.70
C VAL A 77 -13.50 -12.98 -12.95
N LEU A 78 -12.78 -12.93 -14.08
CA LEU A 78 -13.20 -13.57 -15.32
C LEU A 78 -13.07 -15.09 -15.20
N GLY A 79 -11.97 -15.62 -14.64
CA GLY A 79 -11.81 -17.06 -14.35
C GLY A 79 -12.25 -17.97 -15.50
N SER A 80 -12.89 -19.11 -15.24
CA SER A 80 -13.42 -19.98 -16.31
C SER A 80 -14.73 -19.48 -16.96
N ALA A 81 -14.93 -18.17 -17.07
CA ALA A 81 -16.15 -17.60 -17.65
C ALA A 81 -16.34 -18.03 -19.10
N ASN A 82 -17.59 -18.37 -19.41
CA ASN A 82 -18.10 -18.55 -20.77
C ASN A 82 -18.85 -17.31 -21.25
N GLY A 83 -19.29 -16.44 -20.34
CA GLY A 83 -19.86 -15.14 -20.61
C GLY A 83 -19.54 -14.16 -19.48
N ALA A 84 -19.33 -12.90 -19.84
CA ALA A 84 -19.06 -11.82 -18.90
C ALA A 84 -19.85 -10.56 -19.32
N SER A 85 -20.33 -9.82 -18.33
CA SER A 85 -20.98 -8.53 -18.51
C SER A 85 -20.59 -7.58 -17.38
N ILE A 86 -20.80 -6.29 -17.61
CA ILE A 86 -20.80 -5.29 -16.55
C ILE A 86 -22.24 -4.83 -16.27
N SER A 87 -22.54 -4.60 -15.00
CA SER A 87 -23.78 -3.98 -14.55
C SER A 87 -23.52 -2.52 -14.19
N LYS A 88 -24.24 -1.61 -14.83
CA LYS A 88 -24.24 -0.19 -14.50
C LYS A 88 -25.68 0.28 -14.35
N TRP A 89 -26.03 0.72 -13.14
CA TRP A 89 -27.39 1.13 -12.76
C TRP A 89 -28.48 0.12 -13.13
N GLY A 90 -28.19 -1.18 -12.99
CA GLY A 90 -29.11 -2.27 -13.31
C GLY A 90 -29.24 -2.61 -14.79
N THR A 91 -28.50 -1.91 -15.67
CA THR A 91 -28.37 -2.27 -17.08
C THR A 91 -27.10 -3.10 -17.28
N GLU A 92 -27.23 -4.23 -17.97
CA GLU A 92 -26.12 -5.11 -18.30
C GLU A 92 -25.55 -4.77 -19.68
N TYR A 93 -24.22 -4.70 -19.77
CA TYR A 93 -23.48 -4.52 -21.01
C TYR A 93 -22.52 -5.70 -21.19
N PRO A 94 -22.51 -6.37 -22.35
CA PRO A 94 -21.59 -7.47 -22.58
C PRO A 94 -20.13 -6.99 -22.60
N VAL A 95 -19.23 -7.86 -22.16
CA VAL A 95 -17.79 -7.67 -22.40
C VAL A 95 -17.47 -8.23 -23.78
N ASP A 96 -17.00 -7.37 -24.69
CA ASP A 96 -16.73 -7.73 -26.09
C ASP A 96 -15.41 -8.50 -26.20
N THR A 97 -14.35 -7.88 -25.69
CA THR A 97 -12.97 -8.37 -25.65
C THR A 97 -12.30 -7.82 -24.40
N PHE A 98 -11.09 -8.29 -24.09
CA PHE A 98 -10.31 -7.74 -22.99
C PHE A 98 -8.80 -7.86 -23.26
N GLN A 99 -8.01 -7.06 -22.58
CA GLN A 99 -6.55 -7.22 -22.49
C GLN A 99 -6.22 -7.87 -21.15
N ALA A 100 -5.20 -8.73 -21.11
CA ALA A 100 -4.86 -9.48 -19.90
C ALA A 100 -3.37 -9.42 -19.59
N ASP A 101 -3.05 -9.04 -18.35
CA ASP A 101 -1.78 -9.30 -17.70
C ASP A 101 -2.02 -10.37 -16.63
N TRP A 102 -1.85 -11.62 -17.05
CA TRP A 102 -2.14 -12.77 -16.20
C TRP A 102 -1.24 -12.83 -14.97
N LYS A 103 0.06 -12.51 -15.14
CA LYS A 103 1.04 -12.55 -14.05
C LYS A 103 0.59 -11.62 -12.93
N HIS A 104 0.18 -10.40 -13.26
CA HIS A 104 -0.23 -9.36 -12.30
C HIS A 104 -1.72 -9.35 -11.96
N ASP A 105 -2.49 -10.28 -12.53
CA ASP A 105 -3.93 -10.42 -12.31
C ASP A 105 -4.72 -9.15 -12.63
N LEU A 106 -4.43 -8.52 -13.76
CA LEU A 106 -5.10 -7.31 -14.23
C LEU A 106 -5.68 -7.54 -15.61
N CYS A 107 -6.96 -7.18 -15.77
CA CYS A 107 -7.68 -7.30 -17.02
C CYS A 107 -8.36 -5.97 -17.36
N ILE A 108 -8.18 -5.48 -18.59
CA ILE A 108 -8.89 -4.32 -19.13
C ILE A 108 -10.03 -4.85 -20.00
N LEU A 109 -11.27 -4.69 -19.55
CA LEU A 109 -12.49 -5.09 -20.25
C LEU A 109 -12.88 -4.02 -21.26
N LYS A 110 -13.24 -4.42 -22.48
CA LYS A 110 -13.90 -3.57 -23.46
C LYS A 110 -15.40 -3.76 -23.42
N VAL A 111 -16.12 -2.67 -23.20
CA VAL A 111 -17.56 -2.64 -22.94
C VAL A 111 -18.19 -1.50 -23.74
N ALA A 112 -18.69 -1.83 -24.92
CA ALA A 112 -19.32 -0.83 -25.78
C ALA A 112 -20.63 -0.28 -25.18
N TYR A 113 -20.92 1.00 -25.46
CA TYR A 113 -22.19 1.68 -25.18
C TYR A 113 -22.58 1.88 -23.69
N ALA A 114 -21.66 1.62 -22.75
CA ALA A 114 -21.93 1.79 -21.32
C ALA A 114 -21.82 3.24 -20.78
N ASP A 115 -21.37 4.20 -21.61
CA ASP A 115 -21.06 5.60 -21.25
C ASP A 115 -20.26 5.71 -19.93
N LEU A 116 -19.15 4.99 -19.83
CA LEU A 116 -18.38 4.95 -18.60
C LEU A 116 -17.84 6.33 -18.20
N LYS A 117 -17.78 6.60 -16.88
CA LYS A 117 -17.19 7.82 -16.31
C LYS A 117 -15.78 7.50 -15.81
N PRO A 118 -14.72 7.85 -16.55
CA PRO A 118 -13.39 7.39 -16.21
C PRO A 118 -12.77 8.18 -15.05
N VAL A 119 -11.86 7.51 -14.34
CA VAL A 119 -11.02 8.13 -13.31
C VAL A 119 -9.65 8.50 -13.85
N ALA A 120 -9.03 9.51 -13.25
CA ALA A 120 -7.62 9.78 -13.47
C ALA A 120 -6.76 8.67 -12.81
N MET A 121 -5.69 8.24 -13.49
CA MET A 121 -4.71 7.34 -12.91
C MET A 121 -3.58 8.14 -12.25
N GLY A 122 -3.26 7.80 -11.01
CA GLY A 122 -2.13 8.36 -10.25
C GLY A 122 -0.81 7.72 -10.65
N ASP A 123 0.20 7.81 -9.78
CA ASP A 123 1.50 7.17 -9.96
C ASP A 123 1.84 6.34 -8.72
N SER A 124 1.82 5.01 -8.88
CA SER A 124 2.09 4.06 -7.78
C SER A 124 3.55 4.10 -7.29
N SER A 125 4.48 4.65 -8.08
CA SER A 125 5.90 4.78 -7.69
C SER A 125 6.13 5.85 -6.62
N GLN A 126 5.18 6.78 -6.43
CA GLN A 126 5.28 7.91 -5.51
C GLN A 126 4.54 7.68 -4.18
N LEU A 127 4.00 6.48 -3.98
CA LEU A 127 3.25 6.13 -2.79
C LEU A 127 4.14 6.14 -1.55
N LYS A 128 3.56 6.56 -0.42
CA LYS A 128 4.25 6.66 0.87
C LYS A 128 3.58 5.79 1.91
N TYR A 129 4.37 5.31 2.88
CA TYR A 129 3.82 4.66 4.07
C TYR A 129 2.83 5.59 4.78
N GLU A 130 1.78 5.00 5.34
CA GLU A 130 0.69 5.66 6.05
C GLU A 130 -0.13 6.66 5.21
N GLN A 131 0.15 6.79 3.91
CA GLN A 131 -0.69 7.57 3.00
C GLN A 131 -2.12 7.03 3.02
N SER A 132 -3.08 7.92 3.19
CA SER A 132 -4.49 7.58 3.24
C SER A 132 -5.02 7.13 1.87
N LEU A 133 -5.89 6.12 1.90
CA LEU A 133 -6.48 5.49 0.74
C LEU A 133 -7.99 5.37 0.89
N ILE A 134 -8.69 5.35 -0.24
CA ILE A 134 -10.12 5.09 -0.34
C ILE A 134 -10.31 3.86 -1.23
N SER A 135 -10.87 2.79 -0.69
CA SER A 135 -11.28 1.63 -1.49
C SER A 135 -12.79 1.66 -1.64
N ILE A 136 -13.29 1.47 -2.87
CA ILE A 136 -14.74 1.39 -3.13
C ILE A 136 -15.03 0.05 -3.80
N SER A 137 -15.91 -0.75 -3.21
CA SER A 137 -16.23 -2.09 -3.68
C SER A 137 -17.71 -2.23 -4.01
N MET A 138 -18.02 -3.12 -4.96
CA MET A 138 -19.39 -3.52 -5.31
C MET A 138 -19.63 -4.96 -4.83
N PRO A 139 -19.91 -5.18 -3.53
CA PRO A 139 -20.03 -6.53 -2.99
C PRO A 139 -21.22 -7.28 -3.59
N THR A 140 -21.16 -8.61 -3.56
CA THR A 140 -22.11 -9.48 -4.25
C THR A 140 -23.55 -9.30 -3.77
N ASP A 141 -23.73 -9.08 -2.47
CA ASP A 141 -24.98 -9.07 -1.72
C ASP A 141 -25.60 -7.67 -1.54
N SER A 142 -24.97 -6.62 -2.05
CA SER A 142 -25.46 -5.24 -1.96
C SER A 142 -25.63 -4.61 -3.34
N PRO A 143 -26.73 -3.87 -3.57
CA PRO A 143 -26.86 -3.01 -4.74
C PRO A 143 -26.05 -1.71 -4.61
N ALA A 144 -25.60 -1.36 -3.40
CA ALA A 144 -24.89 -0.11 -3.12
C ALA A 144 -23.37 -0.34 -2.96
N PRO A 145 -22.52 0.55 -3.51
CA PRO A 145 -21.08 0.51 -3.29
C PRO A 145 -20.71 0.69 -1.81
N TYR A 146 -19.78 -0.13 -1.31
CA TYR A 146 -19.19 -0.01 0.02
C TYR A 146 -17.87 0.77 -0.05
N VAL A 147 -17.75 1.82 0.78
CA VAL A 147 -16.55 2.67 0.87
C VAL A 147 -15.77 2.28 2.13
N ALA A 148 -14.47 2.08 1.97
CA ALA A 148 -13.53 1.80 3.04
C ALA A 148 -12.39 2.83 3.02
N PHE A 149 -12.22 3.55 4.14
CA PHE A 149 -11.02 4.35 4.36
C PHE A 149 -9.89 3.45 4.88
N SER A 150 -8.68 3.69 4.39
CA SER A 150 -7.51 2.87 4.72
C SER A 150 -6.23 3.71 4.70
N ALA A 151 -5.11 3.05 4.98
CA ALA A 151 -3.78 3.61 4.83
C ALA A 151 -2.81 2.54 4.31
N ILE A 152 -1.74 2.98 3.66
CA ILE A 152 -0.65 2.12 3.20
C ILE A 152 0.17 1.65 4.41
N LYS A 153 0.31 0.34 4.57
CA LYS A 153 1.07 -0.28 5.67
C LYS A 153 2.37 -0.93 5.25
N ALA A 154 2.54 -1.24 3.97
CA ALA A 154 3.80 -1.69 3.39
C ALA A 154 3.78 -1.52 1.86
N LEU A 155 4.96 -1.40 1.26
CA LEU A 155 5.15 -1.25 -0.18
C LEU A 155 6.20 -2.25 -0.64
N TYR A 156 5.81 -3.23 -1.46
CA TYR A 156 6.71 -4.30 -1.88
C TYR A 156 7.18 -4.07 -3.32
N PRO A 157 8.49 -3.84 -3.55
CA PRO A 157 9.03 -3.76 -4.90
C PRO A 157 8.78 -5.05 -5.70
N MET A 158 8.21 -4.93 -6.89
CA MET A 158 7.97 -6.04 -7.81
C MET A 158 7.79 -5.51 -9.23
N ASP A 159 8.53 -6.07 -10.20
CA ASP A 159 8.39 -5.75 -11.63
C ASP A 159 8.36 -4.23 -11.93
N ASP A 160 9.34 -3.53 -11.34
CA ASP A 160 9.54 -2.07 -11.39
C ASP A 160 8.41 -1.21 -10.80
N GLU A 161 7.55 -1.80 -9.95
CA GLU A 161 6.46 -1.12 -9.27
C GLU A 161 6.33 -1.55 -7.80
N LEU A 162 5.34 -1.00 -7.09
CA LEU A 162 5.08 -1.26 -5.68
C LEU A 162 3.73 -1.96 -5.47
N VAL A 163 3.75 -3.22 -5.03
CA VAL A 163 2.55 -3.89 -4.52
C VAL A 163 2.20 -3.30 -3.15
N ILE A 164 0.94 -2.90 -2.98
CA ILE A 164 0.50 -2.09 -1.85
C ILE A 164 -0.18 -2.99 -0.82
N ARG A 165 0.31 -3.03 0.42
CA ARG A 165 -0.48 -3.57 1.54
C ARG A 165 -1.25 -2.44 2.21
N SER A 166 -2.57 -2.59 2.27
CA SER A 166 -3.47 -1.67 2.97
C SER A 166 -3.90 -2.23 4.34
N GLN A 167 -4.36 -1.34 5.22
CA GLN A 167 -4.88 -1.71 6.54
C GLN A 167 -6.23 -2.42 6.47
N THR A 168 -7.11 -1.97 5.57
CA THR A 168 -8.52 -2.28 5.66
C THR A 168 -8.82 -3.60 4.95
N ALA A 169 -9.59 -4.44 5.65
CA ALA A 169 -10.11 -5.67 5.10
C ALA A 169 -11.11 -5.41 3.98
N PHE A 170 -11.16 -6.32 3.01
CA PHE A 170 -12.19 -6.33 2.00
C PHE A 170 -12.97 -7.66 1.98
N SER A 171 -14.24 -7.57 1.61
CA SER A 171 -15.22 -8.67 1.58
C SER A 171 -15.23 -9.40 0.24
N ILE A 172 -16.02 -10.48 0.15
CA ILE A 172 -16.30 -11.17 -1.11
C ILE A 172 -16.92 -10.19 -2.13
N GLY A 173 -16.46 -10.22 -3.38
CA GLY A 173 -16.86 -9.30 -4.45
C GLY A 173 -16.00 -8.03 -4.55
N ALA A 174 -15.06 -7.82 -3.61
CA ALA A 174 -14.14 -6.69 -3.67
C ALA A 174 -12.96 -6.88 -4.62
N SER A 175 -12.74 -8.07 -5.18
CA SER A 175 -11.75 -8.26 -6.25
C SER A 175 -12.04 -7.31 -7.41
N GLY A 176 -11.03 -6.59 -7.85
CA GLY A 176 -11.12 -5.57 -8.90
C GLY A 176 -11.58 -4.20 -8.39
N SER A 177 -11.76 -4.02 -7.07
CA SER A 177 -12.15 -2.73 -6.50
C SER A 177 -11.06 -1.69 -6.70
N PRO A 178 -11.39 -0.47 -7.16
CA PRO A 178 -10.43 0.61 -7.21
C PRO A 178 -10.00 1.07 -5.82
N VAL A 179 -8.71 1.37 -5.72
CA VAL A 179 -8.10 2.04 -4.57
C VAL A 179 -7.60 3.40 -5.04
N PHE A 180 -8.12 4.46 -4.42
CA PHE A 180 -7.85 5.85 -4.73
C PHE A 180 -6.97 6.50 -3.66
N ASP A 181 -6.16 7.47 -4.07
CA ASP A 181 -5.68 8.49 -3.14
C ASP A 181 -6.80 9.51 -2.84
N TYR A 182 -6.54 10.44 -1.94
CA TYR A 182 -7.51 11.47 -1.54
C TYR A 182 -7.67 12.60 -2.58
N ASP A 183 -6.88 12.60 -3.66
CA ASP A 183 -7.11 13.46 -4.84
C ASP A 183 -8.08 12.79 -5.85
N GLY A 184 -8.52 11.55 -5.57
CA GLY A 184 -9.44 10.79 -6.41
C GLY A 184 -8.75 10.09 -7.59
N ARG A 185 -7.42 10.00 -7.56
CA ARG A 185 -6.65 9.30 -8.59
C ARG A 185 -6.55 7.82 -8.21
N LEU A 186 -6.77 6.95 -9.19
CA LEU A 186 -6.57 5.52 -9.03
C LEU A 186 -5.10 5.23 -8.77
N VAL A 187 -4.78 4.54 -7.66
CA VAL A 187 -3.41 4.16 -7.29
C VAL A 187 -3.19 2.66 -7.25
N GLY A 188 -4.26 1.86 -7.16
CA GLY A 188 -4.18 0.42 -7.27
C GLY A 188 -5.54 -0.27 -7.42
N ILE A 189 -5.50 -1.59 -7.57
CA ILE A 189 -6.67 -2.46 -7.66
C ILE A 189 -6.58 -3.50 -6.55
N SER A 190 -7.63 -3.63 -5.74
CA SER A 190 -7.71 -4.64 -4.68
C SER A 190 -7.80 -6.03 -5.27
N THR A 191 -6.84 -6.91 -4.93
CA THR A 191 -6.64 -8.18 -5.65
C THR A 191 -6.70 -9.41 -4.76
N PHE A 192 -5.82 -9.51 -3.77
CA PHE A 192 -5.67 -10.74 -2.99
C PHE A 192 -5.38 -10.45 -1.52
N LYS A 193 -5.49 -11.50 -0.69
CA LYS A 193 -5.16 -11.43 0.74
C LYS A 193 -4.34 -12.64 1.16
N SER A 194 -3.54 -12.46 2.21
CA SER A 194 -2.83 -13.60 2.81
C SER A 194 -3.82 -14.58 3.46
N PRO A 195 -3.46 -15.86 3.59
CA PRO A 195 -4.23 -16.82 4.38
C PRO A 195 -4.20 -16.47 5.88
N GLY A 196 -5.14 -17.03 6.64
CA GLY A 196 -5.22 -16.89 8.10
C GLY A 196 -6.28 -15.88 8.58
N LYS A 197 -6.45 -15.81 9.90
CA LYS A 197 -7.43 -14.91 10.55
C LYS A 197 -7.00 -13.43 10.48
N ASN A 198 -5.70 -13.18 10.52
CA ASN A 198 -5.11 -11.83 10.50
C ASN A 198 -4.59 -11.51 9.09
N ALA A 199 -5.45 -11.62 8.09
CA ALA A 199 -5.02 -11.51 6.70
C ALA A 199 -4.39 -10.13 6.40
N TYR A 200 -3.33 -10.12 5.60
CA TYR A 200 -2.83 -8.92 4.94
C TYR A 200 -3.55 -8.75 3.61
N TYR A 201 -3.94 -7.52 3.30
CA TYR A 201 -4.73 -7.17 2.11
C TYR A 201 -3.84 -6.44 1.11
N TYR A 202 -3.82 -6.94 -0.14
CA TYR A 202 -2.88 -6.49 -1.16
C TYR A 202 -3.62 -5.93 -2.37
N ASN A 203 -3.06 -4.84 -2.88
CA ASN A 203 -3.55 -4.13 -4.05
C ASN A 203 -2.41 -4.04 -5.07
N VAL A 204 -2.70 -4.36 -6.32
CA VAL A 204 -1.72 -4.26 -7.41
C VAL A 204 -1.66 -2.82 -7.93
N PRO A 205 -0.46 -2.32 -8.30
CA PRO A 205 -0.22 -0.92 -8.63
C PRO A 205 -0.88 -0.45 -9.94
N VAL A 206 -1.37 0.79 -9.96
CA VAL A 206 -2.00 1.39 -11.14
C VAL A 206 -1.06 1.47 -12.35
N ASN A 207 0.24 1.60 -12.15
CA ASN A 207 1.17 1.73 -13.28
C ASN A 207 1.27 0.44 -14.12
N TRP A 208 0.98 -0.74 -13.56
CA TRP A 208 0.86 -1.95 -14.38
C TRP A 208 -0.28 -1.84 -15.40
N ILE A 209 -1.41 -1.22 -15.04
CA ILE A 209 -2.53 -0.95 -15.97
C ILE A 209 -2.05 -0.06 -17.13
N LYS A 210 -1.22 0.95 -16.86
CA LYS A 210 -0.69 1.83 -17.91
C LYS A 210 0.16 1.05 -18.92
N LYS A 211 0.98 0.10 -18.44
CA LYS A 211 1.81 -0.77 -19.29
C LYS A 211 0.97 -1.72 -20.15
N MET A 212 -0.24 -2.06 -19.70
CA MET A 212 -1.13 -2.99 -20.40
C MET A 212 -1.87 -2.41 -21.60
N ARG A 213 -2.00 -1.07 -21.72
CA ARG A 213 -2.81 -0.46 -22.80
C ARG A 213 -2.36 -0.84 -24.21
N GLU A 214 -1.09 -1.26 -24.36
CA GLU A 214 -0.49 -1.68 -25.62
C GLU A 214 -0.65 -3.19 -25.91
N LEU A 215 -1.23 -3.97 -25.00
CA LEU A 215 -1.42 -5.41 -25.18
C LEU A 215 -2.53 -5.71 -26.20
N PRO A 216 -2.50 -6.86 -26.89
CA PRO A 216 -3.59 -7.24 -27.78
C PRO A 216 -4.89 -7.52 -27.02
N GLU A 217 -6.02 -7.16 -27.61
CA GLU A 217 -7.34 -7.62 -27.16
C GLU A 217 -7.52 -9.10 -27.50
N ILE A 218 -8.08 -9.87 -26.57
CA ILE A 218 -8.37 -11.29 -26.69
C ILE A 218 -9.84 -11.59 -26.35
N ALA A 219 -10.34 -12.73 -26.82
CA ALA A 219 -11.70 -13.20 -26.56
C ALA A 219 -11.81 -13.87 -25.18
N LEU A 220 -13.00 -13.82 -24.55
CA LEU A 220 -13.25 -14.32 -23.18
C LEU A 220 -12.81 -15.79 -22.94
N ASN A 221 -12.85 -16.61 -23.97
CA ASN A 221 -12.48 -18.03 -23.93
C ASN A 221 -10.99 -18.30 -24.20
N ALA A 222 -10.15 -17.27 -24.29
CA ALA A 222 -8.71 -17.41 -24.45
C ALA A 222 -8.08 -18.18 -23.27
N ALA A 223 -6.93 -18.81 -23.54
CA ALA A 223 -6.15 -19.48 -22.50
C ALA A 223 -5.71 -18.48 -21.43
N GLN A 224 -5.76 -18.92 -20.18
CA GLN A 224 -5.46 -18.11 -19.00
C GLN A 224 -4.23 -18.67 -18.32
N ASP A 225 -3.38 -17.78 -17.80
CA ASP A 225 -2.25 -18.15 -16.95
C ASP A 225 -2.55 -17.79 -15.49
N ALA A 226 -1.85 -18.46 -14.57
CA ALA A 226 -2.00 -18.23 -13.15
C ALA A 226 -1.28 -16.93 -12.73
N PRO A 227 -1.88 -16.13 -11.82
CA PRO A 227 -1.22 -14.95 -11.29
C PRO A 227 -0.12 -15.31 -10.29
N PHE A 228 0.81 -14.37 -10.06
CA PHE A 228 1.96 -14.59 -9.18
C PHE A 228 1.55 -15.02 -7.76
N TRP A 229 0.39 -14.56 -7.30
CA TRP A 229 -0.10 -14.82 -5.94
C TRP A 229 -0.74 -16.20 -5.77
N ASP A 230 -1.09 -16.88 -6.87
CA ASP A 230 -1.63 -18.26 -6.86
C ASP A 230 -0.54 -19.33 -7.11
N ALA A 231 0.71 -18.91 -7.32
CA ALA A 231 1.84 -19.83 -7.48
C ALA A 231 2.01 -20.74 -6.25
N PRO A 232 2.68 -21.91 -6.37
CA PRO A 232 3.10 -22.70 -5.21
C PRO A 232 3.90 -21.85 -4.21
N GLU A 233 3.77 -22.13 -2.91
CA GLU A 233 4.31 -21.28 -1.82
C GLU A 233 5.77 -20.84 -2.04
N LEU A 234 6.66 -21.77 -2.39
CA LEU A 234 8.08 -21.49 -2.61
C LEU A 234 8.38 -20.64 -3.86
N GLN A 235 7.43 -20.53 -4.79
CA GLN A 235 7.54 -19.74 -6.02
C GLN A 235 6.89 -18.35 -5.88
N ARG A 236 6.14 -18.10 -4.80
CA ARG A 236 5.56 -16.78 -4.53
C ARG A 236 6.65 -15.77 -4.15
N PRO A 237 6.42 -14.46 -4.34
CA PRO A 237 7.30 -13.43 -3.78
C PRO A 237 7.54 -13.59 -2.27
N PHE A 238 8.73 -13.21 -1.80
CA PHE A 238 9.13 -13.39 -0.40
C PHE A 238 8.19 -12.70 0.59
N PHE A 239 7.65 -11.53 0.23
CA PHE A 239 6.68 -10.82 1.07
C PHE A 239 5.38 -11.60 1.32
N MET A 240 5.08 -12.60 0.50
CA MET A 240 3.95 -13.52 0.72
C MET A 240 4.37 -14.73 1.56
N GLN A 241 5.55 -15.30 1.28
CA GLN A 241 6.09 -16.45 2.02
C GLN A 241 6.26 -16.14 3.51
N ILE A 242 6.65 -14.91 3.85
CA ILE A 242 7.00 -14.53 5.21
C ILE A 242 5.79 -14.35 6.14
N VAL A 243 4.59 -14.15 5.60
CA VAL A 243 3.41 -13.72 6.38
C VAL A 243 3.01 -14.75 7.43
N LEU A 244 2.82 -16.01 7.03
CA LEU A 244 2.37 -17.05 7.97
C LEU A 244 3.43 -17.36 9.03
N PRO A 245 4.73 -17.57 8.70
CA PRO A 245 5.79 -17.66 9.70
C PRO A 245 5.78 -16.49 10.70
N PHE A 246 5.69 -15.26 10.21
CA PHE A 246 5.74 -14.06 11.03
C PHE A 246 4.55 -13.96 11.99
N GLN A 247 3.34 -14.18 11.50
CA GLN A 247 2.12 -14.11 12.31
C GLN A 247 2.00 -15.22 13.35
N ASN A 248 2.69 -16.35 13.14
CA ASN A 248 2.70 -17.49 14.06
C ASN A 248 3.96 -17.55 14.92
N ASN A 249 4.72 -16.44 15.01
CA ASN A 249 5.94 -16.34 15.82
C ASN A 249 7.00 -17.42 15.50
N ARG A 250 7.03 -17.94 14.26
CA ARG A 250 8.04 -18.89 13.81
C ARG A 250 9.30 -18.16 13.39
N TRP A 251 9.99 -17.56 14.37
CA TRP A 251 11.08 -16.61 14.12
C TRP A 251 12.28 -17.21 13.38
N GLN A 252 12.52 -18.51 13.52
CA GLN A 252 13.56 -19.21 12.77
C GLN A 252 13.20 -19.28 11.27
N ASP A 253 11.95 -19.65 10.94
CA ASP A 253 11.43 -19.65 9.57
C ASP A 253 11.46 -18.22 8.97
N VAL A 254 11.07 -17.21 9.75
CA VAL A 254 11.14 -15.79 9.34
C VAL A 254 12.57 -15.39 9.02
N LYS A 255 13.53 -15.76 9.88
CA LYS A 255 14.96 -15.48 9.66
C LYS A 255 15.44 -16.11 8.35
N GLU A 256 15.12 -17.37 8.10
CA GLU A 256 15.55 -18.08 6.90
C GLU A 256 14.98 -17.47 5.61
N ILE A 257 13.68 -17.12 5.63
CA ILE A 257 13.04 -16.44 4.49
C ILE A 257 13.65 -15.06 4.28
N ALA A 258 13.81 -14.28 5.35
CA ALA A 258 14.35 -12.93 5.28
C ALA A 258 15.82 -12.92 4.84
N ASP A 259 16.63 -13.91 5.24
CA ASP A 259 18.02 -14.07 4.80
C ASP A 259 18.12 -14.30 3.29
N ARG A 260 17.26 -15.15 2.73
CA ARG A 260 17.17 -15.32 1.26
C ARG A 260 16.65 -14.05 0.59
N TRP A 261 15.65 -13.40 1.20
CA TRP A 261 15.03 -12.20 0.64
C TRP A 261 16.04 -11.07 0.52
N VAL A 262 16.79 -10.72 1.57
CA VAL A 262 17.82 -9.66 1.49
C VAL A 262 18.97 -10.01 0.54
N THR A 263 19.21 -11.30 0.30
CA THR A 263 20.22 -11.75 -0.68
C THR A 263 19.76 -11.46 -2.11
N MET A 264 18.48 -11.68 -2.39
CA MET A 264 17.89 -11.46 -3.73
C MET A 264 17.50 -10.00 -3.97
N GLU A 265 17.04 -9.31 -2.93
CA GLU A 265 16.51 -7.95 -2.96
C GLU A 265 17.16 -7.09 -1.87
N PRO A 266 18.46 -6.76 -1.99
CA PRO A 266 19.22 -6.07 -0.95
C PRO A 266 18.74 -4.64 -0.66
N ASN A 267 17.92 -4.06 -1.54
CA ASN A 267 17.36 -2.73 -1.39
C ASN A 267 15.90 -2.74 -0.87
N SER A 268 15.34 -3.90 -0.52
CA SER A 268 13.99 -3.98 0.07
C SER A 268 14.02 -3.63 1.56
N ALA A 269 13.39 -2.52 1.95
CA ALA A 269 13.24 -2.16 3.36
C ALA A 269 12.49 -3.24 4.14
N GLU A 270 11.44 -3.81 3.56
CA GLU A 270 10.61 -4.84 4.16
C GLU A 270 11.42 -6.12 4.43
N ALA A 271 12.29 -6.54 3.49
CA ALA A 271 13.18 -7.68 3.69
C ALA A 271 14.09 -7.48 4.92
N TRP A 272 14.71 -6.31 5.01
CA TRP A 272 15.57 -5.94 6.14
C TRP A 272 14.80 -5.76 7.45
N TYR A 273 13.56 -5.25 7.39
CA TYR A 273 12.68 -5.12 8.55
C TYR A 273 12.34 -6.49 9.13
N TYR A 274 11.91 -7.45 8.30
CA TYR A 274 11.61 -8.79 8.78
C TYR A 274 12.85 -9.53 9.29
N LYS A 275 14.02 -9.29 8.69
CA LYS A 275 15.30 -9.81 9.20
C LYS A 275 15.65 -9.24 10.57
N ALA A 276 15.43 -7.93 10.77
CA ALA A 276 15.63 -7.26 12.05
C ALA A 276 14.68 -7.77 13.12
N GLU A 277 13.39 -7.94 12.80
CA GLU A 277 12.39 -8.53 13.70
C GLU A 277 12.77 -9.95 14.11
N ALA A 278 13.15 -10.81 13.15
CA ALA A 278 13.56 -12.16 13.47
C ALA A 278 14.76 -12.17 14.44
N ALA A 279 15.79 -11.34 14.19
CA ALA A 279 16.93 -11.21 15.09
C ALA A 279 16.52 -10.74 16.50
N ASN A 280 15.64 -9.73 16.58
CA ASN A 280 15.14 -9.18 17.84
C ASN A 280 14.41 -10.25 18.67
N GLN A 281 13.49 -10.98 18.02
CA GLN A 281 12.68 -12.01 18.67
C GLN A 281 13.49 -13.26 19.05
N LEU A 282 14.61 -13.51 18.37
CA LEU A 282 15.59 -14.54 18.72
C LEU A 282 16.61 -14.08 19.78
N GLY A 283 16.49 -12.86 20.30
CA GLY A 283 17.32 -12.31 21.37
C GLY A 283 18.61 -11.62 20.92
N ASP A 284 18.91 -11.60 19.62
CA ASP A 284 20.06 -10.86 19.07
C ASP A 284 19.69 -9.39 18.82
N THR A 285 19.52 -8.66 19.92
CA THR A 285 19.13 -7.25 19.91
C THR A 285 20.17 -6.34 19.26
N SER A 286 21.45 -6.73 19.26
CA SER A 286 22.53 -5.96 18.64
C SER A 286 22.42 -6.01 17.12
N THR A 287 22.30 -7.22 16.55
CA THR A 287 22.11 -7.41 15.12
C THR A 287 20.78 -6.81 14.64
N ALA A 288 19.71 -6.97 15.44
CA ALA A 288 18.42 -6.36 15.14
C ALA A 288 18.52 -4.84 14.97
N MET A 289 19.18 -4.14 15.89
CA MET A 289 19.35 -2.69 15.82
C MET A 289 20.14 -2.26 14.58
N GLN A 290 21.18 -3.01 14.20
CA GLN A 290 21.95 -2.74 12.97
C GLN A 290 21.08 -2.91 11.71
N HIS A 291 20.24 -3.93 11.67
CA HIS A 291 19.31 -4.16 10.55
C HIS A 291 18.21 -3.10 10.50
N PHE A 292 17.62 -2.71 11.63
CA PHE A 292 16.67 -1.60 11.68
C PHE A 292 17.28 -0.27 11.20
N GLN A 293 18.52 0.04 11.61
CA GLN A 293 19.26 1.19 11.10
C GLN A 293 19.52 1.11 9.60
N HIS A 294 19.70 -0.10 9.05
CA HIS A 294 19.77 -0.29 7.60
C HIS A 294 18.43 0.03 6.92
N VAL A 295 17.31 -0.42 7.48
CA VAL A 295 15.96 -0.06 6.98
C VAL A 295 15.79 1.46 6.94
N LEU A 296 16.14 2.17 8.01
CA LEU A 296 16.01 3.64 8.06
C LEU A 296 16.97 4.38 7.13
N ARG A 297 18.07 3.76 6.67
CA ARG A 297 18.91 4.32 5.62
C ARG A 297 18.27 4.22 4.24
N LEU A 298 17.52 3.14 3.99
CA LEU A 298 16.76 2.96 2.75
C LEU A 298 15.50 3.84 2.76
N HIS A 299 14.75 3.80 3.87
CA HIS A 299 13.49 4.49 4.06
C HIS A 299 13.43 5.12 5.47
N PRO A 300 13.84 6.40 5.63
CA PRO A 300 13.88 7.08 6.92
C PRO A 300 12.54 7.12 7.67
N ASN A 301 11.43 7.06 6.93
CA ASN A 301 10.07 7.12 7.45
C ASN A 301 9.39 5.74 7.51
N HIS A 302 10.15 4.65 7.61
CA HIS A 302 9.58 3.30 7.70
C HIS A 302 8.89 3.07 9.07
N PRO A 303 7.54 3.06 9.14
CA PRO A 303 6.85 3.22 10.42
C PRO A 303 7.01 2.01 11.34
N SER A 304 6.94 0.79 10.78
CA SER A 304 7.09 -0.43 11.56
C SER A 304 8.49 -0.54 12.18
N THR A 305 9.53 -0.06 11.49
CA THR A 305 10.90 -0.03 12.04
C THR A 305 11.02 0.96 13.18
N LEU A 306 10.52 2.17 12.98
CA LEU A 306 10.53 3.21 14.02
C LEU A 306 9.80 2.71 15.28
N LEU A 307 8.62 2.10 15.12
CA LEU A 307 7.84 1.56 16.23
C LEU A 307 8.57 0.44 16.96
N SER A 308 9.19 -0.49 16.23
CA SER A 308 9.97 -1.59 16.82
C SER A 308 11.21 -1.09 17.56
N MET A 309 11.92 -0.11 16.99
CA MET A 309 13.06 0.52 17.66
C MET A 309 12.64 1.27 18.92
N VAL A 310 11.51 2.01 18.91
CA VAL A 310 10.95 2.65 20.11
C VAL A 310 10.71 1.61 21.20
N LYS A 311 9.99 0.52 20.88
CA LYS A 311 9.72 -0.58 21.82
C LYS A 311 11.00 -1.20 22.39
N MET A 312 12.05 -1.35 21.59
CA MET A 312 13.34 -1.86 22.03
C MET A 312 14.08 -0.87 22.94
N LEU A 313 14.11 0.42 22.59
CA LEU A 313 14.81 1.46 23.34
C LEU A 313 14.15 1.69 24.70
N ASP A 314 12.83 1.64 24.77
CA ASP A 314 12.08 1.73 26.03
C ASP A 314 12.44 0.58 26.98
N LYS A 315 12.49 -0.66 26.47
CA LYS A 315 12.93 -1.83 27.25
C LYS A 315 14.37 -1.71 27.77
N GLN A 316 15.21 -0.92 27.09
CA GLN A 316 16.59 -0.64 27.49
C GLN A 316 16.73 0.60 28.39
N GLY A 317 15.64 1.31 28.71
CA GLY A 317 15.67 2.56 29.48
C GLY A 317 16.27 3.75 28.73
N LYS A 318 16.39 3.67 27.40
CA LYS A 318 16.95 4.73 26.54
C LYS A 318 15.89 5.75 26.12
N THR A 319 15.23 6.35 27.11
CA THR A 319 14.04 7.20 26.91
C THR A 319 14.25 8.35 25.93
N LYS A 320 15.44 8.98 25.94
CA LYS A 320 15.75 10.11 25.05
C LYS A 320 15.86 9.69 23.58
N GLU A 321 16.48 8.53 23.31
CA GLU A 321 16.57 7.99 21.95
C GLU A 321 15.19 7.55 21.44
N ALA A 322 14.40 6.92 22.30
CA ALA A 322 13.03 6.51 21.98
C ALA A 322 12.16 7.72 21.61
N GLU A 323 12.25 8.83 22.37
CA GLU A 323 11.44 10.01 22.12
C GLU A 323 11.75 10.68 20.78
N ASN A 324 13.01 10.69 20.35
CA ASN A 324 13.36 11.20 19.02
C ASN A 324 12.64 10.43 17.91
N LEU A 325 12.55 9.10 18.03
CA LEU A 325 11.83 8.28 17.04
C LEU A 325 10.31 8.45 17.13
N ARG A 326 9.77 8.70 18.33
CA ARG A 326 8.34 9.02 18.50
C ARG A 326 7.96 10.32 17.82
N VAL A 327 8.82 11.34 17.84
CA VAL A 327 8.58 12.59 17.10
C VAL A 327 8.42 12.31 15.62
N THR A 328 9.33 11.53 15.02
CA THR A 328 9.21 11.13 13.60
C THR A 328 7.95 10.31 13.33
N LEU A 329 7.57 9.38 14.22
CA LEU A 329 6.32 8.63 14.07
C LEU A 329 5.09 9.54 14.09
N ARG A 330 5.04 10.56 14.97
CA ARG A 330 3.92 11.52 15.01
C ARG A 330 3.80 12.34 13.73
N GLU A 331 4.92 12.66 13.09
CA GLU A 331 4.93 13.37 11.80
C GLU A 331 4.43 12.47 10.65
N ILE A 332 4.65 11.17 10.73
CA ILE A 332 4.18 10.20 9.74
C ILE A 332 2.68 9.93 9.94
N ASN A 333 2.31 9.49 11.14
CA ASN A 333 0.94 9.22 11.55
C ASN A 333 0.87 9.17 13.08
N PRO A 334 0.20 10.14 13.74
CA PRO A 334 0.11 10.21 15.20
C PRO A 334 -0.56 8.98 15.83
N ASP A 335 -1.49 8.34 15.11
CA ASP A 335 -2.27 7.19 15.60
C ASP A 335 -1.39 5.94 15.79
N LEU A 336 -0.18 5.89 15.20
CA LEU A 336 0.74 4.76 15.36
C LEU A 336 1.32 4.60 16.77
N LEU A 337 1.25 5.65 17.58
CA LEU A 337 1.70 5.63 18.97
C LEU A 337 0.57 5.34 19.97
N GLU A 338 -0.68 5.27 19.49
CA GLU A 338 -1.81 4.91 20.34
C GLU A 338 -1.78 3.41 20.62
N ILE A 339 -1.91 3.04 21.90
CA ILE A 339 -2.06 1.65 22.30
C ILE A 339 -3.51 1.26 22.02
N PRO A 340 -3.78 0.24 21.18
CA PRO A 340 -5.15 -0.21 20.94
C PRO A 340 -5.81 -0.59 22.27
N GLU A 341 -7.05 -0.17 22.50
CA GLU A 341 -7.81 -0.47 23.74
C GLU A 341 -7.83 -1.97 24.11
N ALA A 342 -7.67 -2.85 23.12
CA ALA A 342 -7.58 -4.30 23.29
C ALA A 342 -6.35 -4.76 24.10
N GLU A 343 -5.21 -4.05 24.04
CA GLU A 343 -4.02 -4.37 24.84
C GLU A 343 -4.13 -3.88 26.30
N MET A 344 -4.95 -2.84 26.57
CA MET A 344 -5.22 -2.39 27.94
C MET A 344 -6.13 -3.36 28.72
N GLN A 345 -7.01 -4.10 28.05
CA GLN A 345 -7.92 -5.03 28.72
C GLN A 345 -7.27 -6.36 29.11
N SER A 346 -6.20 -6.78 28.42
CA SER A 346 -5.47 -8.01 28.79
C SER A 346 -4.62 -7.87 30.06
N ASP A 347 -4.18 -6.66 30.41
CA ASP A 347 -3.36 -6.42 31.62
C ASP A 347 -4.21 -6.24 32.90
N SER A 348 -5.51 -5.95 32.78
CA SER A 348 -6.39 -5.74 33.93
C SER A 348 -7.04 -7.01 34.50
N THR A 349 -6.88 -8.16 33.84
CA THR A 349 -7.46 -9.45 34.29
C THR A 349 -6.47 -10.35 35.03
N GLY A 350 -5.20 -9.92 35.18
CA GLY A 350 -4.14 -10.66 35.88
C GLY A 350 -4.01 -10.37 37.39
N ALA A 351 -4.85 -9.51 37.96
CA ALA A 351 -4.81 -9.18 39.39
C ALA A 351 -6.18 -9.44 40.05
N ARG A 352 -6.44 -10.71 40.42
CA ARG A 352 -7.28 -11.07 41.56
C ARG A 352 -7.02 -12.50 42.03
#